data_AF-A0A930MU04-F1
#
_entry.id   AF-A0A930MU04-F1
#
_cell.length_a   1.000
_cell.length_b   1.000
_cell.length_c   1.000
_cell.angle_alpha   90.00
_cell.angle_beta   90.00
_cell.angle_gamma   90.00
#
_symmetry.space_group_name_H-M   'P 1'
#
loop_
_entity.id
_entity.type
_entity.pdbx_description
1 polymer ?
#
loop_
_entity_poly.entity_id
_entity_poly.type
_entity_poly.pdbx_seq_one_letter_code
_entity_poly.pdbx_strand_id
1 'polypeptide(L)'
;VVGAKTEDAYAKLYSRSNQTANLLILPVVSSSQDRFSYVKNHRFSMTHRSANELFLGDNIWAESKSKYEDYQQEPFISPIYNYKDVVYQAKYPIYPSNGNRTLSIPFTAEETLLVRAEAKVLNADLAGAVADLNTWTQAYLKTKKKVFTQDEIVAFWKAMSYSTEEVPTMKKKLNPLFAIPEGEASEMVLHQVLQCRRIATAFEGLRWFDIRRYGITVHRYVHDRRDREKVSVVKTLTKDNPHTTFQIPQNTLNAGLTPNSPR
;
A
#
# COMPACT_ATOMS: atom_id res chain seq x y z
N VAL A 1 -19.24 -4.52 10.91
CA VAL A 1 -19.06 -3.94 12.27
C VAL A 1 -20.43 -3.59 12.81
N VAL A 2 -20.79 -4.04 14.02
CA VAL A 2 -22.00 -3.57 14.73
C VAL A 2 -21.55 -2.48 15.68
N GLY A 3 -22.00 -1.24 15.45
CA GLY A 3 -21.54 -0.03 16.16
C GLY A 3 -20.95 1.02 15.22
N ALA A 4 -20.49 2.14 15.80
CA ALA A 4 -19.97 3.28 15.05
C ALA A 4 -18.67 2.95 14.29
N LYS A 5 -18.50 3.53 13.09
CA LYS A 5 -17.28 3.47 12.28
C LYS A 5 -16.17 4.29 12.95
N THR A 6 -15.32 3.64 13.75
CA THR A 6 -14.16 4.25 14.42
C THR A 6 -12.86 3.52 14.06
N GLU A 7 -11.73 4.23 14.13
CA GLU A 7 -10.41 3.66 13.86
C GLU A 7 -10.13 2.44 14.74
N ASP A 8 -10.45 2.56 16.04
CA ASP A 8 -10.24 1.51 17.02
C ASP A 8 -11.10 0.26 16.73
N ALA A 9 -12.37 0.43 16.31
CA ALA A 9 -13.23 -0.70 15.94
C ALA A 9 -12.70 -1.43 14.70
N TYR A 10 -12.19 -0.70 13.70
CA TYR A 10 -11.58 -1.28 12.51
C TYR A 10 -10.22 -1.92 12.79
N ALA A 11 -9.39 -1.32 13.64
CA ALA A 11 -8.13 -1.92 14.07
C ALA A 11 -8.34 -3.18 14.91
N LYS A 12 -9.38 -3.24 15.75
CA LYS A 12 -9.81 -4.44 16.48
C LYS A 12 -10.37 -5.51 15.55
N LEU A 13 -11.10 -5.14 14.49
CA LEU A 13 -11.55 -6.07 13.45
C LEU A 13 -10.37 -6.70 12.70
N TYR A 14 -9.37 -5.89 12.34
CA TYR A 14 -8.14 -6.35 11.68
C TYR A 14 -7.32 -7.27 12.59
N SER A 15 -7.14 -6.93 13.87
CA SER A 15 -6.25 -7.63 14.81
C SER A 15 -6.91 -8.75 15.65
N ARG A 16 -8.20 -9.06 15.44
CA ARG A 16 -8.92 -10.09 16.21
C ARG A 16 -8.27 -11.48 16.07
N SER A 17 -8.28 -12.25 17.15
CA SER A 17 -7.69 -13.60 17.21
C SER A 17 -8.46 -14.67 16.44
N ASN A 18 -9.75 -14.43 16.13
CA ASN A 18 -10.56 -15.31 15.29
C ASN A 18 -10.56 -14.92 13.79
N GLN A 19 -9.68 -14.01 13.37
CA GLN A 19 -9.43 -13.76 11.95
C GLN A 19 -8.42 -14.80 11.46
N THR A 20 -8.88 -15.74 10.64
CA THR A 20 -8.04 -16.82 10.10
C THR A 20 -6.92 -16.33 9.18
N ALA A 21 -7.01 -15.10 8.67
CA ALA A 21 -5.95 -14.45 7.91
C ALA A 21 -4.78 -13.93 8.78
N ASN A 22 -4.92 -13.87 10.11
CA ASN A 22 -3.87 -13.44 11.02
C ASN A 22 -3.03 -14.63 11.46
N LEU A 23 -1.83 -14.78 10.88
CA LEU A 23 -0.96 -15.94 11.13
C LEU A 23 -0.05 -15.74 12.35
N LEU A 24 0.28 -14.49 12.68
CA LEU A 24 1.00 -14.12 13.89
C LEU A 24 0.40 -12.84 14.49
N ILE A 25 0.09 -12.86 15.79
CA ILE A 25 -0.42 -11.72 16.55
C ILE A 25 0.56 -11.43 17.68
N LEU A 26 1.15 -10.23 17.70
CA LEU A 26 2.10 -9.81 18.72
C LEU A 26 1.49 -8.69 19.60
N PRO A 27 1.35 -8.90 20.92
CA PRO A 27 1.10 -7.80 21.85
C PRO A 27 2.38 -6.99 22.03
N VAL A 28 2.33 -5.70 21.70
CA VAL A 28 3.51 -4.81 21.72
C VAL A 28 3.27 -3.57 22.56
N VAL A 29 4.34 -3.03 23.14
CA VAL A 29 4.35 -1.68 23.73
C VAL A 29 4.78 -0.70 22.63
N SER A 30 3.88 0.19 22.22
CA SER A 30 4.12 1.15 21.14
C SER A 30 3.28 2.42 21.32
N SER A 31 3.63 3.46 20.57
CA SER A 31 2.79 4.65 20.32
C SER A 31 2.19 4.66 18.91
N SER A 32 2.16 3.51 18.22
CA SER A 32 1.65 3.41 16.84
C SER A 32 0.22 3.93 16.71
N GLN A 33 -0.67 3.56 17.64
CA GLN A 33 -2.07 4.01 17.77
C GLN A 33 -2.26 5.51 18.08
N ASP A 34 -1.18 6.26 18.29
CA ASP A 34 -1.18 7.73 18.33
C ASP A 34 -0.58 8.34 17.05
N ARG A 35 0.55 7.80 16.58
CA ARG A 35 1.29 8.32 15.41
C ARG A 35 0.66 7.97 14.06
N PHE A 36 -0.05 6.84 14.02
CA PHE A 36 -0.84 6.33 12.90
C PHE A 36 -2.32 6.43 13.31
N SER A 37 -2.87 7.63 13.18
CA SER A 37 -4.27 7.93 13.43
C SER A 37 -4.70 9.08 12.51
N TYR A 38 -5.97 9.02 12.10
CA TYR A 38 -6.68 10.08 11.41
C TYR A 38 -7.12 11.20 12.39
N VAL A 39 -7.26 10.90 13.69
CA VAL A 39 -7.74 11.85 14.72
C VAL A 39 -6.61 12.44 15.58
N LYS A 40 -5.48 11.74 15.70
CA LYS A 40 -4.32 12.13 16.53
C LYS A 40 -3.06 12.23 15.69
N ASN A 41 -2.18 13.19 16.02
CA ASN A 41 -0.78 13.37 15.58
C ASN A 41 -0.53 13.51 14.05
N HIS A 42 -1.22 12.75 13.21
CA HIS A 42 -1.27 12.77 11.74
C HIS A 42 0.09 12.54 11.03
N ARG A 43 1.15 12.27 11.79
CA ARG A 43 2.55 12.30 11.34
C ARG A 43 2.89 11.28 10.25
N PHE A 44 2.24 10.13 10.26
CA PHE A 44 2.46 9.06 9.29
C PHE A 44 1.22 8.78 8.42
N SER A 45 0.28 9.72 8.38
CA SER A 45 -0.90 9.64 7.52
C SER A 45 -0.51 9.88 6.05
N MET A 46 -1.25 9.26 5.14
CA MET A 46 -1.05 9.36 3.70
C MET A 46 -1.81 10.59 3.16
N THR A 47 -1.18 11.36 2.26
CA THR A 47 -1.83 12.50 1.60
C THR A 47 -2.97 12.07 0.68
N HIS A 48 -3.93 12.96 0.42
CA HIS A 48 -5.07 12.64 -0.46
C HIS A 48 -4.60 12.29 -1.87
N ARG A 49 -3.58 13.00 -2.38
CA ARG A 49 -2.92 12.71 -3.66
C ARG A 49 -2.35 11.30 -3.71
N SER A 50 -1.63 10.87 -2.68
CA SER A 50 -1.09 9.50 -2.61
C SER A 50 -2.21 8.46 -2.47
N ALA A 51 -3.30 8.82 -1.78
CA ALA A 51 -4.47 7.96 -1.61
C ALA A 51 -5.26 7.77 -2.93
N ASN A 52 -5.26 8.72 -3.85
CA ASN A 52 -5.83 8.56 -5.20
C ASN A 52 -5.18 7.41 -5.98
N GLU A 53 -3.89 7.15 -5.79
CA GLU A 53 -3.23 5.99 -6.41
C GLU A 53 -3.50 4.65 -5.72
N LEU A 54 -4.25 4.64 -4.60
CA LEU A 54 -4.35 3.48 -3.71
C LEU A 54 -5.80 3.10 -3.36
N PHE A 55 -6.52 4.01 -2.70
CA PHE A 55 -7.86 3.77 -2.16
C PHE A 55 -8.95 4.63 -2.81
N LEU A 56 -8.61 5.80 -3.37
CA LEU A 56 -9.61 6.81 -3.78
C LEU A 56 -9.83 6.90 -5.30
N GLY A 57 -8.87 6.45 -6.10
CA GLY A 57 -9.01 6.37 -7.55
C GLY A 57 -9.74 5.11 -8.01
N ASP A 58 -10.26 5.14 -9.22
CA ASP A 58 -10.92 3.98 -9.83
C ASP A 58 -9.96 2.82 -10.07
N ASN A 59 -10.32 1.67 -9.54
CA ASN A 59 -9.67 0.38 -9.73
C ASN A 59 -10.63 -0.55 -10.50
N ILE A 60 -10.20 -1.73 -10.93
CA ILE A 60 -11.02 -2.66 -11.74
C ILE A 60 -12.33 -3.10 -11.06
N TRP A 61 -12.40 -3.02 -9.73
CA TRP A 61 -13.59 -3.31 -8.92
C TRP A 61 -14.47 -2.10 -8.57
N ALA A 62 -14.07 -0.88 -8.94
CA ALA A 62 -14.69 0.36 -8.46
C ALA A 62 -16.20 0.41 -8.70
N GLU A 63 -16.98 0.41 -7.62
CA GLU A 63 -18.45 0.43 -7.66
C GLU A 63 -19.02 1.61 -6.87
N SER A 64 -18.48 1.87 -5.67
CA SER A 64 -18.99 2.93 -4.80
C SER A 64 -18.71 4.33 -5.35
N LYS A 65 -19.56 5.30 -5.00
CA LYS A 65 -19.30 6.74 -5.25
C LYS A 65 -18.01 7.19 -4.53
N SER A 66 -17.84 6.73 -3.31
CA SER A 66 -16.64 6.87 -2.48
C SER A 66 -15.79 5.60 -2.60
N LYS A 67 -14.75 5.60 -3.44
CA LYS A 67 -13.97 4.38 -3.77
C LYS A 67 -13.31 3.70 -2.56
N TYR A 68 -13.06 4.43 -1.48
CA TYR A 68 -12.55 3.87 -0.23
C TYR A 68 -13.57 2.95 0.50
N GLU A 69 -14.85 3.02 0.15
CA GLU A 69 -15.91 2.18 0.71
C GLU A 69 -15.96 0.79 0.05
N ASP A 70 -15.22 0.56 -1.04
CA ASP A 70 -15.16 -0.74 -1.74
C ASP A 70 -14.32 -1.81 -0.98
N TYR A 71 -13.65 -1.44 0.11
CA TYR A 71 -12.74 -2.31 0.88
C TYR A 71 -13.33 -2.77 2.23
N GLN A 72 -13.06 -4.01 2.65
CA GLN A 72 -13.40 -4.50 4.00
C GLN A 72 -12.71 -3.65 5.08
N GLN A 73 -11.39 -3.42 4.91
CA GLN A 73 -10.63 -2.51 5.76
C GLN A 73 -10.55 -1.12 5.11
N GLU A 74 -11.60 -0.33 5.31
CA GLU A 74 -11.67 1.05 4.81
C GLU A 74 -10.58 1.95 5.44
N PRO A 75 -9.98 2.88 4.68
CA PRO A 75 -9.24 4.00 5.26
C PRO A 75 -10.19 5.07 5.82
N PHE A 76 -9.68 5.82 6.78
CA PHE A 76 -10.34 6.93 7.47
C PHE A 76 -10.03 8.28 6.80
N ILE A 77 -11.14 8.91 6.43
CA ILE A 77 -11.41 10.20 5.78
C ILE A 77 -11.75 11.41 6.67
N SER A 78 -10.94 12.44 6.86
CA SER A 78 -11.22 13.76 6.25
C SER A 78 -12.61 14.47 6.27
N PRO A 79 -13.44 14.56 7.34
CA PRO A 79 -14.54 15.55 7.36
C PRO A 79 -14.06 17.01 7.46
N ILE A 80 -12.87 17.26 8.03
CA ILE A 80 -12.32 18.61 8.18
C ILE A 80 -11.47 18.93 6.94
N TYR A 81 -11.88 19.96 6.18
CA TYR A 81 -11.23 20.43 4.96
C TYR A 81 -9.71 20.60 5.10
N ASN A 82 -9.26 21.24 6.19
CA ASN A 82 -7.84 21.48 6.43
C ASN A 82 -7.00 20.20 6.61
N TYR A 83 -7.64 19.09 6.97
CA TYR A 83 -7.02 17.78 7.17
C TYR A 83 -7.40 16.76 6.08
N LYS A 84 -7.91 17.18 4.89
CA LYS A 84 -8.25 16.25 3.77
C LYS A 84 -7.11 15.33 3.33
N ASP A 85 -5.88 15.73 3.62
CA ASP A 85 -4.63 15.02 3.37
C ASP A 85 -4.17 14.10 4.52
N VAL A 86 -5.05 13.84 5.49
CA VAL A 86 -4.86 12.84 6.52
C VAL A 86 -5.72 11.63 6.14
N VAL A 87 -5.14 10.68 5.40
CA VAL A 87 -5.76 9.39 5.06
C VAL A 87 -5.02 8.28 5.80
N TYR A 88 -5.74 7.41 6.51
CA TYR A 88 -5.10 6.31 7.25
C TYR A 88 -5.99 5.07 7.37
N GLN A 89 -5.42 3.88 7.17
CA GLN A 89 -6.12 2.61 7.34
C GLN A 89 -5.77 1.99 8.69
N ALA A 90 -6.76 1.89 9.58
CA ALA A 90 -6.53 1.56 10.98
C ALA A 90 -6.09 0.10 11.20
N LYS A 91 -4.92 -0.10 11.82
CA LYS A 91 -4.37 -1.44 12.12
C LYS A 91 -3.93 -1.65 13.58
N TYR A 92 -3.71 -0.58 14.33
CA TYR A 92 -3.23 -0.62 15.72
C TYR A 92 -4.37 -0.34 16.72
N PRO A 93 -4.96 -1.36 17.37
CA PRO A 93 -6.07 -1.19 18.32
C PRO A 93 -5.66 -0.48 19.61
N ILE A 94 -6.62 0.15 20.29
CA ILE A 94 -6.43 0.83 21.58
C ILE A 94 -7.08 0.02 22.71
N TYR A 95 -6.34 -0.23 23.79
CA TYR A 95 -6.84 -0.91 24.98
C TYR A 95 -6.95 0.07 26.16
N PRO A 96 -8.15 0.25 26.77
CA PRO A 96 -8.36 1.23 27.84
C PRO A 96 -7.45 1.06 29.06
N SER A 97 -7.02 -0.18 29.34
CA SER A 97 -6.15 -0.50 30.48
C SER A 97 -4.71 0.01 30.34
N ASN A 98 -4.23 0.29 29.13
CA ASN A 98 -2.92 0.88 28.90
C ASN A 98 -2.81 1.50 27.50
N GLY A 99 -2.80 2.83 27.42
CA GLY A 99 -2.76 3.57 26.15
C GLY A 99 -1.50 3.37 25.30
N ASN A 100 -0.44 2.73 25.83
CA ASN A 100 0.80 2.39 25.12
C ASN A 100 0.88 0.90 24.73
N ARG A 101 -0.20 0.11 24.89
CA ARG A 101 -0.25 -1.29 24.44
C ARG A 101 -1.18 -1.42 23.24
N THR A 102 -0.73 -2.18 22.24
CA THR A 102 -1.48 -2.46 21.02
C THR A 102 -1.14 -3.85 20.48
N LEU A 103 -1.83 -4.30 19.43
CA LEU A 103 -1.48 -5.50 18.69
C LEU A 103 -0.79 -5.11 17.37
N SER A 104 0.18 -5.92 16.97
CA SER A 104 0.77 -5.92 15.63
C SER A 104 0.53 -7.28 14.98
N ILE A 105 0.23 -7.28 13.68
CA ILE A 105 -0.02 -8.49 12.88
C ILE A 105 1.09 -8.60 11.83
N PRO A 106 2.32 -8.99 12.21
CA PRO A 106 3.48 -8.98 11.31
C PRO A 106 3.45 -10.08 10.24
N PHE A 107 2.52 -11.04 10.32
CA PHE A 107 2.40 -12.11 9.32
C PHE A 107 0.93 -12.40 9.04
N THR A 108 0.54 -12.26 7.78
CA THR A 108 -0.84 -12.46 7.31
C THR A 108 -0.90 -13.45 6.14
N ALA A 109 -2.03 -14.13 6.04
CA ALA A 109 -2.35 -14.94 4.86
C ALA A 109 -2.53 -14.06 3.61
N GLU A 110 -2.96 -12.79 3.78
CA GLU A 110 -3.11 -11.83 2.68
C GLU A 110 -1.77 -11.51 2.01
N GLU A 111 -0.74 -11.14 2.79
CA GLU A 111 0.58 -10.89 2.22
C GLU A 111 1.13 -12.16 1.57
N THR A 112 1.04 -13.30 2.26
CA THR A 112 1.54 -14.59 1.77
C THR A 112 0.89 -15.00 0.45
N LEU A 113 -0.43 -14.83 0.32
CA LEU A 113 -1.18 -15.12 -0.90
C LEU A 113 -0.77 -14.20 -2.05
N LEU A 114 -0.55 -12.92 -1.79
CA LEU A 114 -0.15 -11.96 -2.81
C LEU A 114 1.32 -12.11 -3.22
N VAL A 115 2.21 -12.53 -2.32
CA VAL A 115 3.58 -12.95 -2.65
C VAL A 115 3.57 -14.22 -3.51
N ARG A 116 2.67 -15.17 -3.25
CA ARG A 116 2.48 -16.35 -4.11
C ARG A 116 1.95 -15.98 -5.50
N ALA A 117 0.99 -15.05 -5.58
CA ALA A 117 0.50 -14.52 -6.85
C ALA A 117 1.64 -13.84 -7.64
N GLU A 118 2.49 -13.03 -6.98
CA GLU A 118 3.65 -12.39 -7.59
C GLU A 118 4.62 -13.44 -8.17
N ALA A 119 4.98 -14.45 -7.38
CA ALA A 119 5.87 -15.53 -7.80
C ALA A 119 5.31 -16.34 -8.99
N LYS A 120 4.00 -16.56 -9.04
CA LYS A 120 3.33 -17.22 -10.17
C LYS A 120 3.40 -16.40 -11.45
N VAL A 121 3.15 -15.08 -11.40
CA VAL A 121 3.36 -14.20 -12.58
C VAL A 121 4.81 -14.28 -13.07
N LEU A 122 5.79 -14.25 -12.16
CA LEU A 122 7.21 -14.35 -12.52
C LEU A 122 7.64 -15.75 -13.01
N ASN A 123 6.78 -16.76 -12.85
CA ASN A 123 6.95 -18.13 -13.35
C ASN A 123 6.03 -18.47 -14.53
N ALA A 124 5.42 -17.47 -15.19
CA ALA A 124 4.47 -17.64 -16.30
C ALA A 124 3.17 -18.40 -15.96
N ASP A 125 2.82 -18.54 -14.68
CA ASP A 125 1.53 -19.08 -14.22
C ASP A 125 0.52 -17.94 -14.02
N LEU A 126 0.11 -17.29 -15.13
CA LEU A 126 -0.88 -16.20 -15.07
C LEU A 126 -2.25 -16.69 -14.58
N ALA A 127 -2.68 -17.90 -14.97
CA ALA A 127 -3.94 -18.48 -14.53
C ALA A 127 -3.97 -18.69 -13.01
N GLY A 128 -2.92 -19.29 -12.44
CA GLY A 128 -2.80 -19.48 -11.00
C GLY A 128 -2.58 -18.17 -10.23
N ALA A 129 -1.95 -17.15 -10.84
CA ALA A 129 -1.83 -15.82 -10.24
C ALA A 129 -3.19 -15.11 -10.16
N VAL A 130 -3.99 -15.19 -11.22
CA VAL A 130 -5.37 -14.68 -11.26
C VAL A 130 -6.27 -15.43 -10.28
N ALA A 131 -6.07 -16.73 -10.06
CA ALA A 131 -6.77 -17.47 -9.02
C ALA A 131 -6.43 -16.99 -7.59
N ASP A 132 -5.16 -16.69 -7.31
CA ASP A 132 -4.73 -16.14 -6.01
C ASP A 132 -5.23 -14.69 -5.80
N LEU A 133 -5.18 -13.86 -6.84
CA LEU A 133 -5.78 -12.53 -6.86
C LEU A 133 -7.29 -12.59 -6.56
N ASN A 134 -8.02 -13.45 -7.26
CA ASN A 134 -9.45 -13.65 -7.08
C ASN A 134 -9.80 -14.20 -5.69
N THR A 135 -8.91 -14.97 -5.06
CA THR A 135 -9.06 -15.41 -3.68
C THR A 135 -8.98 -14.21 -2.72
N TRP A 136 -8.01 -13.31 -2.92
CA TRP A 136 -7.88 -12.10 -2.11
C TRP A 136 -9.04 -11.12 -2.32
N THR A 137 -9.41 -10.80 -3.56
CA THR A 137 -10.48 -9.83 -3.85
C THR A 137 -11.85 -10.29 -3.34
N GLN A 138 -12.17 -11.58 -3.40
CA GLN A 138 -13.41 -12.13 -2.84
C GLN A 138 -13.52 -11.91 -1.33
N ALA A 139 -12.40 -12.09 -0.60
CA ALA A 139 -12.32 -11.89 0.84
C ALA A 139 -12.28 -10.42 1.24
N TYR A 140 -11.53 -9.58 0.50
CA TYR A 140 -11.15 -8.23 0.92
C TYR A 140 -12.04 -7.10 0.35
N LEU A 141 -12.77 -7.32 -0.74
CA LEU A 141 -13.66 -6.31 -1.32
C LEU A 141 -15.08 -6.41 -0.75
N LYS A 142 -15.83 -5.30 -0.84
CA LYS A 142 -17.27 -5.21 -0.52
C LYS A 142 -18.16 -4.97 -1.74
N THR A 143 -17.54 -4.78 -2.91
CA THR A 143 -18.18 -4.65 -4.23
C THR A 143 -18.94 -5.92 -4.62
N LYS A 144 -19.88 -5.82 -5.56
CA LYS A 144 -20.57 -6.99 -6.14
C LYS A 144 -19.63 -7.81 -7.01
N LYS A 145 -18.86 -7.15 -7.88
CA LYS A 145 -17.84 -7.81 -8.69
C LYS A 145 -16.55 -7.96 -7.90
N LYS A 146 -16.20 -9.20 -7.59
CA LYS A 146 -14.96 -9.57 -6.87
C LYS A 146 -14.10 -10.62 -7.58
N VAL A 147 -14.57 -11.13 -8.71
CA VAL A 147 -13.85 -12.10 -9.54
C VAL A 147 -13.63 -11.46 -10.90
N PHE A 148 -12.40 -11.56 -11.40
CA PHE A 148 -11.92 -10.93 -12.62
C PHE A 148 -11.20 -11.95 -13.48
N THR A 149 -11.40 -11.89 -14.81
CA THR A 149 -10.61 -12.70 -15.73
C THR A 149 -9.24 -12.07 -15.99
N GLN A 150 -8.31 -12.86 -16.54
CA GLN A 150 -7.02 -12.33 -16.99
C GLN A 150 -7.20 -11.18 -17.99
N ASP A 151 -8.10 -11.34 -18.97
CA ASP A 151 -8.34 -10.35 -20.02
C ASP A 151 -8.91 -9.04 -19.46
N GLU A 152 -9.79 -9.11 -18.46
CA GLU A 152 -10.31 -7.93 -17.78
C GLU A 152 -9.22 -7.16 -17.03
N ILE A 153 -8.33 -7.88 -16.34
CA ILE A 153 -7.16 -7.29 -15.66
C ILE A 153 -6.23 -6.64 -16.68
N VAL A 154 -5.89 -7.35 -17.76
CA VAL A 154 -5.03 -6.84 -18.84
C VAL A 154 -5.65 -5.60 -19.49
N ALA A 155 -6.95 -5.63 -19.83
CA ALA A 155 -7.64 -4.51 -20.44
C ALA A 155 -7.67 -3.27 -19.53
N PHE A 156 -7.96 -3.44 -18.24
CA PHE A 156 -7.96 -2.34 -17.27
C PHE A 156 -6.59 -1.65 -17.19
N TRP A 157 -5.51 -2.41 -17.01
CA TRP A 157 -4.16 -1.83 -16.90
C TRP A 157 -3.63 -1.32 -18.25
N LYS A 158 -4.04 -1.87 -19.39
CA LYS A 158 -3.70 -1.32 -20.72
C LYS A 158 -4.38 0.02 -20.98
N ALA A 159 -5.63 0.19 -20.58
CA ALA A 159 -6.36 1.46 -20.72
C ALA A 159 -5.75 2.60 -19.88
N MET A 160 -4.94 2.27 -18.86
CA MET A 160 -4.27 3.25 -18.01
C MET A 160 -2.87 3.62 -18.52
N SER A 161 -2.64 4.91 -18.74
CA SER A 161 -1.31 5.47 -18.99
C SER A 161 -0.37 5.22 -17.81
N TYR A 162 0.91 4.96 -18.10
CA TYR A 162 1.95 4.98 -17.08
C TYR A 162 2.05 6.38 -16.45
N SER A 163 2.17 6.41 -15.13
CA SER A 163 2.34 7.62 -14.32
C SER A 163 3.57 8.42 -14.78
N THR A 164 3.37 9.73 -14.96
CA THR A 164 4.46 10.71 -15.11
C THR A 164 4.47 11.66 -13.90
N GLU A 165 5.32 12.70 -13.94
CA GLU A 165 5.34 13.75 -12.91
C GLU A 165 4.06 14.59 -12.96
N GLU A 166 3.63 14.94 -14.16
CA GLU A 166 2.48 15.78 -14.50
C GLU A 166 1.15 15.03 -14.37
N VAL A 167 1.10 13.78 -14.87
CA VAL A 167 -0.08 12.92 -14.88
C VAL A 167 0.18 11.68 -14.00
N PRO A 168 -0.01 11.79 -12.67
CA PRO A 168 0.17 10.65 -11.78
C PRO A 168 -0.95 9.62 -11.96
N THR A 169 -0.59 8.35 -12.09
CA THR A 169 -1.54 7.22 -12.13
C THR A 169 -1.09 6.11 -11.18
N MET A 170 -1.93 5.11 -10.91
CA MET A 170 -1.51 3.93 -10.12
C MET A 170 -0.54 3.01 -10.89
N LYS A 171 -0.53 3.06 -12.23
CA LYS A 171 0.37 2.28 -13.10
C LYS A 171 1.76 2.93 -13.14
N LYS A 172 2.74 2.35 -12.44
CA LYS A 172 4.12 2.86 -12.39
C LYS A 172 5.01 2.10 -13.37
N LYS A 173 5.98 2.75 -14.03
CA LYS A 173 6.97 2.03 -14.84
C LYS A 173 7.78 1.08 -13.95
N LEU A 174 7.92 -0.18 -14.35
CA LEU A 174 8.72 -1.18 -13.64
C LEU A 174 10.07 -1.33 -14.34
N ASN A 175 11.15 -1.23 -13.57
CA ASN A 175 12.53 -1.40 -14.04
C ASN A 175 13.30 -2.42 -13.15
N PRO A 176 12.79 -3.64 -12.92
CA PRO A 176 13.46 -4.66 -12.13
C PRO A 176 14.83 -5.05 -12.70
N LEU A 177 15.62 -5.80 -11.92
CA LEU A 177 16.88 -6.41 -12.37
C LEU A 177 16.71 -7.80 -13.00
N PHE A 178 15.48 -8.32 -13.01
CA PHE A 178 15.09 -9.59 -13.60
C PHE A 178 14.07 -9.35 -14.72
N ALA A 179 13.94 -10.30 -15.65
CA ALA A 179 12.92 -10.23 -16.70
C ALA A 179 11.52 -10.52 -16.14
N ILE A 180 10.52 -9.78 -16.62
CA ILE A 180 9.11 -10.16 -16.47
C ILE A 180 8.79 -11.10 -17.65
N PRO A 181 8.36 -12.35 -17.40
CA PRO A 181 8.11 -13.33 -18.48
C PRO A 181 6.86 -12.95 -19.28
N GLU A 182 6.69 -13.50 -20.48
CA GLU A 182 5.51 -13.34 -21.36
C GLU A 182 5.11 -11.90 -21.74
N GLY A 183 5.94 -10.90 -21.43
CA GLY A 183 5.79 -9.52 -21.88
C GLY A 183 4.62 -8.77 -21.24
N GLU A 184 3.88 -8.02 -22.06
CA GLU A 184 2.93 -6.99 -21.61
C GLU A 184 1.80 -7.55 -20.74
N ALA A 185 1.30 -8.76 -21.04
CA ALA A 185 0.21 -9.37 -20.26
C ALA A 185 0.62 -9.62 -18.80
N SER A 186 1.80 -10.20 -18.59
CA SER A 186 2.37 -10.42 -17.26
C SER A 186 2.63 -9.12 -16.51
N GLU A 187 3.10 -8.07 -17.20
CA GLU A 187 3.27 -6.76 -16.55
C GLU A 187 1.93 -6.18 -16.07
N MET A 188 0.84 -6.37 -16.83
CA MET A 188 -0.49 -5.92 -16.42
C MET A 188 -1.04 -6.74 -15.24
N VAL A 189 -0.88 -8.06 -15.23
CA VAL A 189 -1.27 -8.89 -14.07
C VAL A 189 -0.39 -8.59 -12.86
N LEU A 190 0.91 -8.34 -13.06
CA LEU A 190 1.83 -7.91 -12.02
C LEU A 190 1.45 -6.56 -11.41
N HIS A 191 0.99 -5.59 -12.21
CA HIS A 191 0.42 -4.35 -11.68
C HIS A 191 -0.79 -4.61 -10.78
N GLN A 192 -1.66 -5.56 -11.15
CA GLN A 192 -2.77 -5.95 -10.29
C GLN A 192 -2.29 -6.55 -8.95
N VAL A 193 -1.32 -7.46 -8.99
CA VAL A 193 -0.70 -8.03 -7.77
C VAL A 193 -0.09 -6.94 -6.89
N LEU A 194 0.71 -6.04 -7.47
CA LEU A 194 1.35 -4.95 -6.75
C LEU A 194 0.33 -3.95 -6.18
N GLN A 195 -0.79 -3.71 -6.86
CA GLN A 195 -1.85 -2.83 -6.36
C GLN A 195 -2.62 -3.49 -5.20
N CYS A 196 -2.98 -4.77 -5.30
CA CYS A 196 -3.57 -5.53 -4.19
C CYS A 196 -2.61 -5.58 -2.98
N ARG A 197 -1.31 -5.83 -3.22
CA ARG A 197 -0.27 -5.84 -2.17
C ARG A 197 -0.15 -4.48 -1.48
N ARG A 198 -0.09 -3.37 -2.23
CA ARG A 198 -0.11 -2.00 -1.65
C ARG A 198 -1.30 -1.75 -0.73
N ILE A 199 -2.48 -2.29 -1.09
CA ILE A 199 -3.73 -2.11 -0.35
C ILE A 199 -3.72 -2.93 0.93
N ALA A 200 -3.39 -4.22 0.83
CA ALA A 200 -3.29 -5.12 1.97
C ALA A 200 -2.25 -4.65 2.99
N THR A 201 -1.05 -4.27 2.52
CA THR A 201 0.09 -3.88 3.38
C THR A 201 0.22 -2.37 3.60
N ALA A 202 -0.87 -1.60 3.43
CA ALA A 202 -0.84 -0.16 3.64
C ALA A 202 -0.44 0.17 5.09
N PHE A 203 0.39 1.19 5.29
CA PHE A 203 0.94 1.63 6.58
C PHE A 203 1.84 0.62 7.34
N GLU A 204 2.22 -0.49 6.71
CA GLU A 204 3.18 -1.48 7.26
C GLU A 204 4.62 -1.29 6.75
N GLY A 205 4.86 -0.28 5.90
CA GLY A 205 6.17 0.03 5.34
C GLY A 205 6.61 -0.82 4.15
N LEU A 206 5.92 -1.93 3.87
CA LEU A 206 6.32 -2.91 2.86
C LEU A 206 6.42 -2.38 1.41
N ARG A 207 5.71 -1.29 1.09
CA ARG A 207 5.80 -0.60 -0.21
C ARG A 207 7.22 -0.15 -0.57
N TRP A 208 8.09 0.12 0.42
CA TRP A 208 9.48 0.47 0.13
C TRP A 208 10.24 -0.66 -0.58
N PHE A 209 9.99 -1.92 -0.18
CA PHE A 209 10.62 -3.06 -0.84
C PHE A 209 10.14 -3.22 -2.28
N ASP A 210 8.85 -3.06 -2.55
CA ASP A 210 8.31 -3.14 -3.91
C ASP A 210 8.88 -2.02 -4.81
N ILE A 211 9.00 -0.80 -4.29
CA ILE A 211 9.64 0.33 -4.99
C ILE A 211 11.07 -0.04 -5.42
N ARG A 212 11.85 -0.65 -4.53
CA ARG A 212 13.23 -1.05 -4.83
C ARG A 212 13.34 -2.24 -5.77
N ARG A 213 12.61 -3.33 -5.50
CA ARG A 213 12.65 -4.58 -6.29
C ARG A 213 12.25 -4.34 -7.74
N TYR A 214 11.29 -3.46 -7.97
CA TYR A 214 10.79 -3.09 -9.30
C TYR A 214 11.33 -1.78 -9.85
N GLY A 215 12.35 -1.16 -9.24
CA GLY A 215 12.98 0.06 -9.76
C GLY A 215 11.98 1.19 -10.08
N ILE A 216 11.00 1.40 -9.20
CA ILE A 216 9.92 2.38 -9.39
C ILE A 216 10.44 3.77 -9.02
N THR A 217 10.39 4.71 -9.95
CA THR A 217 10.65 6.13 -9.66
C THR A 217 9.55 6.71 -8.76
N VAL A 218 9.95 7.45 -7.72
CA VAL A 218 9.03 8.08 -6.76
C VAL A 218 9.18 9.60 -6.80
N HIS A 219 8.09 10.30 -7.09
CA HIS A 219 8.05 11.75 -7.11
C HIS A 219 7.50 12.28 -5.77
N ARG A 220 8.26 13.16 -5.11
CA ARG A 220 7.81 13.86 -3.91
C ARG A 220 7.08 15.12 -4.33
N TYR A 221 5.76 15.06 -4.20
CA TYR A 221 4.86 16.17 -4.46
C TYR A 221 4.68 17.09 -3.24
N VAL A 222 4.53 18.39 -3.50
CA VAL A 222 4.19 19.41 -2.50
C VAL A 222 3.09 20.31 -3.06
N HIS A 223 2.05 20.54 -2.26
CA HIS A 223 0.96 21.46 -2.58
C HIS A 223 1.40 22.92 -2.38
N ASP A 224 0.87 23.84 -3.18
CA ASP A 224 1.06 25.27 -2.89
C ASP A 224 0.40 25.65 -1.54
N ARG A 225 0.96 26.68 -0.89
CA ARG A 225 0.50 27.14 0.43
C ARG A 225 -0.88 27.82 0.41
N ARG A 226 -1.31 28.33 -0.74
CA ARG A 226 -2.57 29.06 -0.92
C ARG A 226 -3.58 28.26 -1.74
N ASP A 227 -3.12 27.39 -2.62
CA ASP A 227 -3.94 26.61 -3.54
C ASP A 227 -3.58 25.11 -3.47
N ARG A 228 -4.43 24.31 -2.83
CA ARG A 228 -4.15 22.86 -2.66
C ARG A 228 -4.22 22.05 -3.96
N GLU A 229 -4.86 22.55 -5.01
CA GLU A 229 -4.95 21.84 -6.29
C GLU A 229 -3.70 22.09 -7.14
N LYS A 230 -2.96 23.18 -6.88
CA LYS A 230 -1.60 23.38 -7.42
C LYS A 230 -0.60 22.52 -6.66
N VAL A 231 0.13 21.70 -7.42
CA VAL A 231 1.12 20.76 -6.88
C VAL A 231 2.37 20.78 -7.76
N SER A 232 3.55 20.78 -7.15
CA SER A 232 4.83 20.65 -7.82
C SER A 232 5.60 19.42 -7.33
N VAL A 233 6.47 18.87 -8.19
CA VAL A 233 7.50 17.91 -7.78
C VAL A 233 8.68 18.68 -7.20
N VAL A 234 9.07 18.37 -5.96
CA VAL A 234 10.22 19.02 -5.30
C VAL A 234 11.46 18.12 -5.20
N LYS A 235 11.29 16.81 -5.41
CA LYS A 235 12.40 15.84 -5.51
C LYS A 235 11.89 14.57 -6.18
N THR A 236 12.68 14.04 -7.11
CA THR A 236 12.45 12.72 -7.72
C THR A 236 13.49 11.74 -7.21
N LEU A 237 13.03 10.59 -6.73
CA LEU A 237 13.86 9.45 -6.30
C LEU A 237 13.82 8.42 -7.43
N THR A 238 14.88 8.36 -8.22
CA THR A 238 15.07 7.36 -9.28
C THR A 238 15.52 6.01 -8.71
N LYS A 239 15.36 4.95 -9.52
CA LYS A 239 15.80 3.56 -9.23
C LYS A 239 17.19 3.50 -8.57
N ASP A 240 18.18 4.10 -9.23
CA ASP A 240 19.59 3.98 -8.88
C ASP A 240 20.07 5.04 -7.88
N ASN A 241 19.14 5.78 -7.26
CA ASN A 241 19.47 6.82 -6.30
C ASN A 241 20.04 6.21 -4.99
N PRO A 242 21.17 6.71 -4.45
CA PRO A 242 21.79 6.15 -3.24
C PRO A 242 20.91 6.28 -2.00
N HIS A 243 19.97 7.23 -1.95
CA HIS A 243 19.00 7.36 -0.85
C HIS A 243 17.94 6.23 -0.81
N THR A 244 17.95 5.29 -1.76
CA THR A 244 17.11 4.08 -1.67
C THR A 244 17.61 3.09 -0.59
N THR A 245 18.83 3.26 -0.08
CA THR A 245 19.41 2.39 0.96
C THR A 245 19.82 3.21 2.19
N PHE A 246 19.56 2.70 3.40
CA PHE A 246 20.12 3.30 4.61
C PHE A 246 21.65 3.21 4.58
N GLN A 247 22.34 4.23 5.08
CA GLN A 247 23.81 4.15 5.21
C GLN A 247 24.16 3.28 6.42
N ILE A 248 25.26 2.55 6.30
CA ILE A 248 25.87 1.78 7.38
C ILE A 248 26.11 2.71 8.60
N PRO A 249 25.86 2.25 9.85
CA PRO A 249 26.07 3.07 11.05
C PRO A 249 27.51 3.57 11.17
N GLN A 250 27.68 4.81 11.65
CA GLN A 250 29.00 5.46 11.72
C GLN A 250 30.03 4.65 12.53
N ASN A 251 29.61 3.97 13.61
CA ASN A 251 30.50 3.14 14.41
C ASN A 251 31.10 1.97 13.59
N THR A 252 30.34 1.41 12.66
CA THR A 252 30.81 0.33 11.76
C THR A 252 31.73 0.87 10.66
N LEU A 253 31.49 2.09 10.17
CA LEU A 253 32.39 2.77 9.24
C LEU A 253 33.74 3.10 9.92
N ASN A 254 33.69 3.59 11.16
CA ASN A 254 34.90 3.85 11.98
C ASN A 254 35.70 2.56 12.27
N ALA A 255 35.02 1.39 12.29
CA ALA A 255 35.66 0.08 12.39
C ALA A 255 36.22 -0.46 11.06
N GLY A 256 36.19 0.34 9.98
CA GLY A 256 36.82 0.02 8.69
C GLY A 256 35.90 -0.58 7.63
N LEU A 257 34.59 -0.73 7.86
CA LEU A 257 33.68 -1.22 6.83
C LEU A 257 33.45 -0.17 5.74
N THR A 258 33.55 -0.57 4.47
CA THR A 258 33.29 0.31 3.32
C THR A 258 31.85 0.84 3.35
N PRO A 259 31.62 2.15 3.18
CA PRO A 259 30.28 2.71 3.14
C PRO A 259 29.50 2.26 1.88
N ASN A 260 28.17 2.26 1.98
CA ASN A 260 27.33 2.20 0.78
C ASN A 260 27.64 3.41 -0.12
N SER A 261 27.45 3.25 -1.44
CA SER A 261 27.77 4.24 -2.47
C SER A 261 27.43 5.68 -2.07
N PRO A 262 28.30 6.66 -2.39
CA PRO A 262 28.19 8.02 -1.90
C PRO A 262 26.82 8.66 -2.20
N ARG A 263 26.40 9.53 -1.29
CA ARG A 263 25.09 10.22 -1.29
C ARG A 263 25.11 11.50 -2.11
#